data_AF-A0A931JWF3-F1
#
_entry.id   AF-A0A931JWF3-F1
#
_cell.length_a   1.000
_cell.length_b   1.000
_cell.length_c   1.000
_cell.angle_alpha   90.00
_cell.angle_beta   90.00
_cell.angle_gamma   90.00
#
_symmetry.space_group_name_H-M   'P 1'
#
loop_
_entity.id
_entity.type
_entity.pdbx_description
1 polymer ?
#
loop_
_entity_poly.entity_id
_entity_poly.type
_entity_poly.pdbx_seq_one_letter_code
_entity_poly.pdbx_strand_id
1 'polypeptide(L)'
;MATSRFGLRVAPLLLRLSLGFTFLWAGLGKFAAMEPVSGDDAAILANMGVIPPPAAALIPSNSTVRTTSFEQGPAQPSGTPAPAPKTYLGSDFPNPVKTMRVNLIALSVYKAAHPAPREDGSTPMLLWPARGAEGKLPVYFAWTAGLSELVGGSFLLLGFLARLSALFVSGTMVGALWLAQIGPALQSGVTRWGFLPKYDLYAGGDASYVGVLWPFALLMAALSVMLLGAGALSVDSVLFGPSKPPPPPKPAPPKPAG
;
A
#
# COMPACT_ATOMS: atom_id res chain seq x y z
N MET A 1 3.91 -26.94 -35.92
CA MET A 1 4.46 -26.73 -34.56
C MET A 1 4.88 -25.28 -34.26
N ALA A 2 5.34 -24.46 -35.23
CA ALA A 2 5.83 -23.10 -34.98
C ALA A 2 4.79 -22.12 -34.37
N THR A 3 3.51 -22.22 -34.75
CA THR A 3 2.41 -21.36 -34.26
C THR A 3 2.12 -21.50 -32.76
N SER A 4 2.24 -22.71 -32.20
CA SER A 4 2.03 -22.94 -30.76
C SER A 4 3.00 -22.16 -29.86
N ARG A 5 4.24 -21.95 -30.33
CA ARG A 5 5.27 -21.21 -29.60
C ARG A 5 5.06 -19.70 -29.61
N PHE A 6 4.33 -19.19 -30.61
CA PHE A 6 4.05 -17.76 -30.73
C PHE A 6 3.05 -17.30 -29.67
N GLY A 7 1.93 -18.02 -29.52
CA GLY A 7 0.89 -17.68 -28.52
C GLY A 7 1.44 -17.66 -27.09
N LEU A 8 2.28 -18.64 -26.74
CA LEU A 8 2.94 -18.73 -25.42
C LEU A 8 3.88 -17.54 -25.13
N ARG A 9 4.32 -16.80 -26.14
CA ARG A 9 5.21 -15.64 -25.99
C ARG A 9 4.45 -14.30 -25.98
N VAL A 10 3.33 -14.22 -26.71
CA VAL A 10 2.54 -12.99 -26.83
C VAL A 10 1.65 -12.75 -25.62
N ALA A 11 1.03 -13.80 -25.06
CA ALA A 11 0.09 -13.62 -23.94
C ALA A 11 0.76 -12.99 -22.69
N PRO A 12 1.94 -13.45 -22.22
CA PRO A 12 2.61 -12.81 -21.08
C PRO A 12 3.05 -11.37 -21.39
N LEU A 13 3.38 -11.07 -22.65
CA LEU A 13 3.76 -9.72 -23.08
C LEU A 13 2.57 -8.75 -22.97
N LEU A 14 1.41 -9.10 -23.52
CA LEU A 14 0.22 -8.26 -23.44
C LEU A 14 -0.23 -8.05 -21.99
N LEU A 15 -0.21 -9.11 -21.19
CA LEU A 15 -0.56 -9.04 -19.77
C LEU A 15 0.37 -8.09 -19.01
N ARG A 16 1.68 -8.19 -19.27
CA ARG A 16 2.71 -7.32 -18.69
C ARG A 16 2.51 -5.86 -19.09
N LEU A 17 2.23 -5.58 -20.36
CA LEU A 17 2.00 -4.21 -20.84
C LEU A 17 0.74 -3.61 -20.20
N SER A 18 -0.34 -4.39 -20.12
CA SER A 18 -1.59 -3.98 -19.46
C SER A 18 -1.36 -3.66 -17.99
N LEU A 19 -0.77 -4.59 -17.22
CA LEU A 19 -0.48 -4.37 -15.80
C LEU A 19 0.49 -3.20 -15.59
N GLY A 20 1.59 -3.18 -16.34
CA GLY A 20 2.60 -2.15 -16.22
C GLY A 20 2.01 -0.75 -16.44
N PHE A 21 1.13 -0.59 -17.44
CA PHE A 21 0.43 0.67 -17.67
C PHE A 21 -0.54 1.02 -16.55
N THR A 22 -1.35 0.05 -16.10
CA THR A 22 -2.29 0.25 -14.99
C THR A 22 -1.59 0.70 -13.72
N PHE A 23 -0.48 0.07 -13.35
CA PHE A 23 0.26 0.38 -12.12
C PHE A 23 1.11 1.64 -12.22
N LEU A 24 1.69 1.93 -13.39
CA LEU A 24 2.34 3.22 -13.64
C LEU A 24 1.34 4.37 -13.47
N TRP A 25 0.16 4.24 -14.08
CA TRP A 25 -0.91 5.23 -13.97
C TRP A 25 -1.43 5.38 -12.54
N ALA A 26 -1.74 4.27 -11.88
CA ALA A 26 -2.23 4.27 -10.49
C ALA A 26 -1.21 4.85 -9.51
N GLY A 27 0.07 4.49 -9.66
CA GLY A 27 1.16 5.02 -8.86
C GLY A 27 1.35 6.52 -9.07
N LEU A 28 1.37 6.98 -10.32
CA LEU A 28 1.48 8.42 -10.64
C LEU A 28 0.32 9.22 -10.02
N GLY A 29 -0.90 8.69 -10.10
CA GLY A 29 -2.09 9.32 -9.51
C GLY A 29 -2.01 9.50 -7.99
N LYS A 30 -1.26 8.65 -7.27
CA LYS A 30 -1.07 8.79 -5.82
C LYS A 30 -0.14 9.94 -5.43
N PHE A 31 0.84 10.24 -6.27
CA PHE A 31 1.82 11.31 -6.01
C PHE A 31 1.42 12.65 -6.66
N ALA A 32 0.69 12.62 -7.77
CA ALA A 32 0.27 13.81 -8.49
C ALA A 32 -1.02 14.45 -7.92
N ALA A 33 -1.92 13.66 -7.33
CA ALA A 33 -3.16 14.17 -6.78
C ALA A 33 -2.97 14.74 -5.37
N MET A 34 -3.50 15.95 -5.16
CA MET A 34 -3.60 16.59 -3.85
C MET A 34 -5.06 16.54 -3.38
N GLU A 35 -5.27 16.02 -2.18
CA GLU A 35 -6.59 15.83 -1.59
C GLU A 35 -6.75 16.73 -0.36
N PRO A 36 -7.89 17.42 -0.20
CA PRO A 36 -8.16 18.19 1.00
C PRO A 36 -8.51 17.27 2.18
N VAL A 37 -7.86 17.48 3.32
CA VAL A 37 -8.16 16.81 4.59
C VAL A 37 -8.41 17.87 5.67
N SER A 38 -9.33 17.60 6.60
CA SER A 38 -9.69 18.54 7.68
C SER A 38 -10.06 17.78 8.95
N GLY A 39 -10.20 18.49 10.08
CA GLY A 39 -10.62 17.89 11.34
C GLY A 39 -9.64 16.81 11.83
N ASP A 40 -10.19 15.69 12.33
CA ASP A 40 -9.40 14.60 12.92
C ASP A 40 -8.40 13.98 11.95
N ASP A 41 -8.75 13.89 10.67
CA ASP A 41 -7.88 13.30 9.64
C ASP A 41 -6.62 14.14 9.41
N ALA A 42 -6.78 15.47 9.41
CA ALA A 42 -5.66 16.39 9.33
C ALA A 42 -4.81 16.32 10.61
N ALA A 43 -5.44 16.25 11.78
CA ALA A 43 -4.73 16.12 13.05
C ALA A 43 -3.90 14.82 13.12
N ILE A 44 -4.45 13.70 12.68
CA ILE A 44 -3.74 12.42 12.57
C ILE A 44 -2.51 12.56 11.66
N LEU A 45 -2.68 13.13 10.46
CA LEU A 45 -1.56 13.33 9.53
C LEU A 45 -0.51 14.33 10.06
N ALA A 46 -0.92 15.33 10.83
CA ALA A 46 -0.02 16.27 11.49
C ALA A 46 0.77 15.59 12.63
N ASN A 47 0.11 14.73 13.40
CA ASN A 47 0.74 13.90 14.43
C ASN A 47 1.74 12.89 13.82
N MET A 48 1.53 12.45 12.58
CA MET A 48 2.51 11.66 11.81
C MET A 48 3.64 12.53 11.20
N GLY A 49 3.54 13.85 11.28
CA GLY A 49 4.51 14.79 10.70
C GLY A 49 4.45 14.88 9.18
N VAL A 50 3.29 14.62 8.57
CA VAL A 50 3.08 14.65 7.12
C VAL A 50 2.60 16.00 6.62
N ILE A 51 1.76 16.69 7.40
CA ILE A 51 1.27 18.03 7.07
C ILE A 51 1.82 19.05 8.09
N PRO A 52 2.01 20.32 7.68
CA PRO A 52 2.49 21.33 8.60
C PRO A 52 1.47 21.60 9.72
N PRO A 53 1.93 22.03 10.91
CA PRO A 53 1.04 22.48 11.96
C PRO A 53 0.16 23.63 11.48
N PRO A 54 -1.05 23.78 12.03
CA PRO A 54 -1.94 24.87 11.64
C PRO A 54 -1.28 26.19 12.04
N ALA A 55 -1.39 27.22 11.19
CA ALA A 55 -0.75 28.53 11.45
C ALA A 55 -1.20 29.14 12.79
N ALA A 56 -2.43 28.86 13.22
CA ALA A 56 -2.96 29.31 14.52
C ALA A 56 -2.24 28.67 15.71
N ALA A 57 -1.67 27.46 15.56
CA ALA A 57 -0.89 26.79 16.60
C ALA A 57 0.51 27.41 16.82
N LEU A 58 0.93 28.39 15.99
CA LEU A 58 2.16 29.16 16.16
C LEU A 58 2.00 30.38 17.07
N ILE A 59 0.77 30.71 17.48
CA ILE A 59 0.57 31.70 18.53
C ILE A 59 0.89 30.96 19.85
N PRO A 60 1.97 31.33 20.56
CA PRO A 60 2.29 30.69 21.83
C PRO A 60 1.09 30.86 22.74
N SER A 61 0.44 29.74 23.08
CA SER A 61 -0.55 29.75 24.15
C SER A 61 0.22 30.21 25.39
N ASN A 62 -0.02 31.44 25.82
CA ASN A 62 0.36 31.97 27.13
C ASN A 62 -0.42 31.19 28.20
N SER A 63 -0.18 29.88 28.26
CA SER A 63 -0.54 29.03 29.37
C SER A 63 0.25 29.60 30.53
N THR A 64 -0.43 30.37 31.36
CA THR A 64 0.15 31.03 32.52
C THR A 64 0.71 29.93 33.41
N VAL A 65 2.00 29.66 33.27
CA VAL A 65 2.73 28.75 34.15
C VAL A 65 2.63 29.37 35.53
N ARG A 66 1.78 28.80 36.37
CA ARG A 66 1.66 29.17 37.77
C ARG A 66 2.93 28.66 38.45
N THR A 67 3.98 29.46 38.41
CA THR A 67 5.26 29.20 39.07
C THR A 67 5.01 29.05 40.56
N THR A 68 4.97 27.81 41.04
CA THR A 68 5.14 27.52 42.46
C THR A 68 6.64 27.55 42.71
N SER A 69 7.09 28.66 43.31
CA SER A 69 8.49 28.87 43.67
C SER A 69 8.90 27.87 44.75
N PHE A 70 9.68 26.86 44.38
CA PHE A 70 10.43 26.05 45.33
C PHE A 70 11.92 26.39 45.25
N GLU A 71 12.51 26.48 46.43
CA GLU A 71 13.88 26.91 46.74
C GLU A 71 14.93 26.04 46.04
N GLN A 72 15.88 26.69 45.37
CA GLN A 72 16.74 26.13 44.33
C GLN A 72 18.06 25.59 44.92
N GLY A 73 18.30 24.29 44.79
CA GLY A 73 19.59 23.65 45.06
C GLY A 73 20.64 23.93 43.96
N PRO A 74 21.90 23.50 44.16
CA PRO A 74 23.05 23.91 43.34
C PRO A 74 22.87 23.59 41.85
N ALA A 75 23.27 24.56 41.03
CA ALA A 75 23.00 24.65 39.60
C ALA A 75 23.50 23.43 38.80
N GLN A 76 22.56 22.60 38.37
CA GLN A 76 22.78 21.57 37.36
C GLN A 76 22.80 22.24 35.97
N PRO A 77 23.72 21.88 35.06
CA PRO A 77 23.87 22.54 33.76
C PRO A 77 22.56 22.51 32.97
N SER A 78 22.02 23.71 32.74
CA SER A 78 20.76 23.98 32.07
C SER A 78 20.81 23.63 30.58
N GLY A 79 20.75 22.34 30.26
CA GLY A 79 20.35 21.91 28.93
C GLY A 79 18.88 22.27 28.76
N THR A 80 18.57 23.26 27.92
CA THR A 80 17.18 23.58 27.54
C THR A 80 16.50 22.28 27.10
N PRO A 81 15.48 21.78 27.82
CA PRO A 81 14.81 20.55 27.45
C PRO A 81 14.23 20.73 26.05
N ALA A 82 14.45 19.75 25.17
CA ALA A 82 13.77 19.73 23.88
C ALA A 82 12.25 19.82 24.15
N PRO A 83 11.50 20.71 23.47
CA PRO A 83 10.08 20.86 23.70
C PRO A 83 9.39 19.51 23.47
N ALA A 84 8.48 19.15 24.38
CA ALA A 84 7.71 17.92 24.28
C ALA A 84 6.95 17.87 22.94
N PRO A 85 6.80 16.68 22.32
CA PRO A 85 6.04 16.54 21.09
C PRO A 85 4.61 17.09 21.28
N LYS A 86 4.22 18.07 20.47
CA LYS A 86 2.85 18.60 20.49
C LYS A 86 1.90 17.60 19.81
N THR A 87 0.86 17.18 20.50
CA THR A 87 -0.25 16.41 19.92
C THR A 87 -1.30 17.39 19.37
N TYR A 88 -1.67 17.21 18.11
CA TYR A 88 -2.71 17.99 17.46
C TYR A 88 -4.08 17.30 17.58
N LEU A 89 -5.13 18.11 17.70
CA LEU A 89 -6.53 17.70 17.73
C LEU A 89 -7.26 18.16 16.47
N GLY A 90 -8.39 17.54 16.14
CA GLY A 90 -9.18 17.91 14.96
C GLY A 90 -9.63 19.37 14.96
N SER A 91 -9.91 19.94 16.15
CA SER A 91 -10.24 21.35 16.33
C SER A 91 -9.13 22.31 15.91
N ASP A 92 -7.88 21.86 15.84
CA ASP A 92 -6.75 22.67 15.38
C ASP A 92 -6.76 22.86 13.85
N PHE A 93 -7.55 22.07 13.12
CA PHE A 93 -7.66 22.09 11.66
C PHE A 93 -9.09 22.42 11.17
N PRO A 94 -9.61 23.63 11.45
CA PRO A 94 -10.96 24.03 11.02
C PRO A 94 -11.08 24.23 9.51
N ASN A 95 -9.96 24.48 8.82
CA ASN A 95 -9.91 24.64 7.37
C ASN A 95 -9.23 23.44 6.71
N PRO A 96 -9.67 23.02 5.52
CA PRO A 96 -9.02 21.94 4.78
C PRO A 96 -7.56 22.25 4.43
N VAL A 97 -6.69 21.30 4.69
CA VAL A 97 -5.27 21.30 4.31
C VAL A 97 -5.08 20.31 3.17
N LYS A 98 -4.34 20.71 2.13
CA LYS A 98 -4.05 19.81 1.01
C LYS A 98 -2.91 18.88 1.37
N THR A 99 -3.08 17.58 1.09
CA THR A 99 -2.05 16.56 1.25
C THR A 99 -1.97 15.68 0.02
N MET A 100 -0.84 15.02 -0.23
CA MET A 100 -0.73 14.07 -1.34
C MET A 100 -1.67 12.88 -1.12
N ARG A 101 -2.29 12.37 -2.19
CA ARG A 101 -3.21 11.23 -2.12
C ARG A 101 -2.56 9.97 -1.52
N VAL A 102 -1.25 9.77 -1.70
CA VAL A 102 -0.51 8.69 -1.03
C VAL A 102 -0.69 8.72 0.50
N ASN A 103 -0.79 9.90 1.12
CA ASN A 103 -0.96 10.04 2.56
C ASN A 103 -2.35 9.61 3.05
N LEU A 104 -3.35 9.54 2.17
CA LEU A 104 -4.65 8.95 2.52
C LEU A 104 -4.54 7.45 2.81
N ILE A 105 -3.56 6.75 2.22
CA ILE A 105 -3.27 5.35 2.55
C ILE A 105 -2.73 5.24 3.98
N ALA A 106 -1.86 6.18 4.40
CA ALA A 106 -1.34 6.22 5.76
C ALA A 106 -2.49 6.43 6.77
N LEU A 107 -3.41 7.32 6.42
CA LEU A 107 -4.63 7.53 7.19
C LEU A 107 -5.52 6.28 7.23
N SER A 108 -5.69 5.56 6.11
CA SER A 108 -6.43 4.28 6.09
C SER A 108 -5.77 3.22 6.99
N VAL A 109 -4.44 3.09 6.97
CA VAL A 109 -3.71 2.18 7.85
C VAL A 109 -3.90 2.55 9.32
N TYR A 110 -3.86 3.85 9.64
CA TYR A 110 -4.09 4.32 11.00
C TYR A 110 -5.51 4.03 11.49
N LYS A 111 -6.53 4.34 10.67
CA LYS A 111 -7.94 4.07 10.99
C LYS A 111 -8.24 2.57 11.10
N ALA A 112 -7.56 1.73 10.32
CA ALA A 112 -7.65 0.28 10.43
C ALA A 112 -7.14 -0.25 11.79
N ALA A 113 -6.19 0.45 12.42
CA ALA A 113 -5.68 0.14 13.76
C ALA A 113 -6.41 0.86 14.90
N HIS A 114 -7.20 1.89 14.60
CA HIS A 114 -7.94 2.70 15.58
C HIS A 114 -9.37 2.93 15.10
N PRO A 115 -10.18 1.88 14.96
CA PRO A 115 -11.55 2.02 14.48
C PRO A 115 -12.38 2.83 15.48
N ALA A 116 -13.19 3.76 14.97
CA ALA A 116 -14.13 4.50 15.79
C ALA A 116 -15.15 3.54 16.44
N PRO A 117 -15.59 3.78 17.68
CA PRO A 117 -16.71 3.05 18.27
C PRO A 117 -17.94 3.10 17.38
N ARG A 118 -18.70 2.01 17.31
CA ARG A 118 -20.00 1.98 16.63
C ARG A 118 -21.04 2.80 17.40
N GLU A 119 -22.19 3.05 16.78
CA GLU A 119 -23.32 3.76 17.40
C GLU A 119 -23.83 3.06 18.67
N ASP A 120 -23.71 1.73 18.74
CA ASP A 120 -24.05 0.92 19.94
C ASP A 120 -22.97 0.96 21.04
N GLY A 121 -21.91 1.75 20.84
CA GLY A 121 -20.77 1.87 21.75
C GLY A 121 -19.75 0.72 21.65
N SER A 122 -20.01 -0.30 20.83
CA SER A 122 -19.08 -1.42 20.66
C SER A 122 -17.82 -1.00 19.89
N THR A 123 -16.66 -1.52 20.29
CA THR A 123 -15.40 -1.29 19.59
C THR A 123 -15.26 -2.27 18.43
N PRO A 124 -15.10 -1.82 17.18
CA PRO A 124 -14.85 -2.72 16.06
C PRO A 124 -13.51 -3.47 16.23
N MET A 125 -13.40 -4.62 15.58
CA MET A 125 -12.15 -5.38 15.53
C MET A 125 -11.03 -4.55 14.88
N LEU A 126 -9.82 -4.64 15.42
CA LEU A 126 -8.62 -4.05 14.82
C LEU A 126 -8.26 -4.80 13.53
N LEU A 127 -8.17 -4.09 12.41
CA LEU A 127 -7.76 -4.65 11.11
C LEU A 127 -6.27 -4.57 10.86
N TRP A 128 -5.57 -3.78 11.67
CA TRP A 128 -4.15 -3.57 11.60
C TRP A 128 -3.56 -3.59 13.01
N PRO A 129 -2.37 -4.18 13.22
CA PRO A 129 -1.75 -4.17 14.53
C PRO A 129 -1.45 -2.73 14.98
N ALA A 130 -1.84 -2.37 16.21
CA ALA A 130 -1.67 -1.02 16.76
C ALA A 130 -0.23 -0.50 16.64
N ARG A 131 0.76 -1.34 16.99
CA ARG A 131 2.19 -1.01 16.84
C ARG A 131 2.59 -0.63 15.42
N GLY A 132 1.94 -1.22 14.42
CA GLY A 132 2.20 -0.91 13.00
C GLY A 132 1.55 0.39 12.53
N ALA A 133 0.76 1.04 13.38
CA ALA A 133 0.07 2.30 13.11
C ALA A 133 0.59 3.49 13.92
N GLU A 134 1.61 3.28 14.77
CA GLU A 134 2.18 4.33 15.61
C GLU A 134 3.21 5.18 14.84
N GLY A 135 3.28 6.47 15.19
CA GLY A 135 4.27 7.40 14.67
C GLY A 135 4.26 7.51 13.14
N LYS A 136 5.42 7.32 12.51
CA LYS A 136 5.60 7.47 11.05
C LYS A 136 5.44 6.17 10.26
N LEU A 137 5.17 5.04 10.92
CA LEU A 137 5.08 3.74 10.25
C LEU A 137 3.99 3.69 9.15
N PRO A 138 2.75 4.19 9.38
CA PRO A 138 1.74 4.28 8.33
C PRO A 138 2.21 5.04 7.08
N VAL A 139 2.99 6.09 7.28
CA VAL A 139 3.55 6.91 6.19
C VAL A 139 4.52 6.06 5.35
N TYR A 140 5.42 5.32 6.00
CA TYR A 140 6.34 4.44 5.28
C TYR A 140 5.61 3.33 4.53
N PHE A 141 4.56 2.74 5.10
CA PHE A 141 3.72 1.76 4.38
C PHE A 141 3.06 2.37 3.15
N ALA A 142 2.45 3.56 3.31
CA ALA A 142 1.79 4.28 2.23
C ALA A 142 2.76 4.61 1.08
N TRP A 143 3.94 5.13 1.41
CA TRP A 143 5.00 5.41 0.43
C TRP A 143 5.53 4.15 -0.23
N THR A 144 5.73 3.07 0.53
CA THR A 144 6.15 1.78 -0.02
C THR A 144 5.12 1.24 -1.01
N ALA A 145 3.82 1.33 -0.69
CA ALA A 145 2.74 0.94 -1.58
C ALA A 145 2.72 1.80 -2.86
N GLY A 146 2.79 3.13 -2.73
CA GLY A 146 2.83 4.03 -3.89
C GLY A 146 4.06 3.82 -4.79
N LEU A 147 5.25 3.68 -4.19
CA LEU A 147 6.50 3.47 -4.93
C LEU A 147 6.56 2.08 -5.58
N SER A 148 6.07 1.03 -4.91
CA SER A 148 6.04 -0.31 -5.51
C SER A 148 5.07 -0.40 -6.69
N GLU A 149 3.96 0.33 -6.67
CA GLU A 149 3.11 0.46 -7.88
C GLU A 149 3.82 1.22 -9.00
N LEU A 150 4.43 2.38 -8.71
CA LEU A 150 5.06 3.23 -9.71
C LEU A 150 6.29 2.57 -10.34
N VAL A 151 7.23 2.11 -9.51
CA VAL A 151 8.47 1.47 -9.93
C VAL A 151 8.17 0.07 -10.47
N GLY A 152 7.33 -0.71 -9.79
CA GLY A 152 6.94 -2.04 -10.25
C GLY A 152 6.19 -2.00 -11.57
N GLY A 153 5.27 -1.05 -11.76
CA GLY A 153 4.58 -0.82 -13.03
C GLY A 153 5.55 -0.43 -14.16
N SER A 154 6.48 0.49 -13.89
CA SER A 154 7.52 0.88 -14.86
C SER A 154 8.41 -0.29 -15.26
N PHE A 155 8.87 -1.07 -14.27
CA PHE A 155 9.71 -2.25 -14.49
C PHE A 155 8.96 -3.33 -15.25
N LEU A 156 7.66 -3.54 -14.96
CA LEU A 156 6.81 -4.41 -15.76
C LEU A 156 6.69 -3.90 -17.19
N LEU A 157 6.45 -2.62 -17.46
CA LEU A 157 6.37 -2.08 -18.83
C LEU A 157 7.66 -2.32 -19.63
N LEU A 158 8.81 -2.12 -19.01
CA LEU A 158 10.12 -2.32 -19.65
C LEU A 158 10.52 -3.81 -19.72
N GLY A 159 9.94 -4.64 -18.86
CA GLY A 159 10.28 -6.07 -18.79
C GLY A 159 11.61 -6.27 -18.07
N PHE A 160 11.85 -5.45 -17.06
CA PHE A 160 13.01 -5.48 -16.18
C PHE A 160 12.62 -6.11 -14.84
N LEU A 161 13.34 -7.16 -14.45
CA LEU A 161 13.07 -7.98 -13.25
C LEU A 161 11.57 -8.33 -13.12
N ALA A 162 10.92 -8.72 -14.22
CA ALA A 162 9.46 -8.71 -14.30
C ALA A 162 8.79 -9.62 -13.25
N ARG A 163 9.45 -10.72 -12.88
CA ARG A 163 8.95 -11.62 -11.82
C ARG A 163 8.96 -10.95 -10.44
N LEU A 164 10.06 -10.27 -10.11
CA LEU A 164 10.20 -9.57 -8.84
C LEU A 164 9.27 -8.35 -8.76
N SER A 165 9.17 -7.59 -9.86
CA SER A 165 8.25 -6.47 -9.98
C SER A 165 6.79 -6.91 -9.86
N ALA A 166 6.41 -8.02 -10.50
CA ALA A 166 5.09 -8.62 -10.36
C ALA A 166 4.80 -9.06 -8.91
N LEU A 167 5.79 -9.57 -8.19
CA LEU A 167 5.66 -9.91 -6.77
C LEU A 167 5.35 -8.66 -5.92
N PHE A 168 6.09 -7.56 -6.10
CA PHE A 168 5.81 -6.31 -5.37
C PHE A 168 4.42 -5.76 -5.66
N VAL A 169 4.02 -5.74 -6.94
CA VAL A 169 2.68 -5.32 -7.37
C VAL A 169 1.59 -6.24 -6.81
N SER A 170 1.84 -7.56 -6.72
CA SER A 170 0.89 -8.47 -6.09
C SER A 170 0.72 -8.14 -4.59
N GLY A 171 1.80 -7.79 -3.89
CA GLY A 171 1.75 -7.37 -2.49
C GLY A 171 0.90 -6.11 -2.28
N THR A 172 0.98 -5.12 -3.16
CA THR A 172 0.14 -3.91 -3.06
C THR A 172 -1.34 -4.22 -3.29
N MET A 173 -1.66 -5.15 -4.20
CA MET A 173 -3.05 -5.58 -4.42
C MET A 173 -3.61 -6.37 -3.25
N VAL A 174 -2.80 -7.19 -2.58
CA VAL A 174 -3.21 -7.85 -1.32
C VAL A 174 -3.50 -6.80 -0.25
N GLY A 175 -2.60 -5.82 -0.06
CA GLY A 175 -2.81 -4.73 0.89
C GLY A 175 -4.05 -3.90 0.59
N ALA A 176 -4.29 -3.59 -0.68
CA ALA A 176 -5.48 -2.87 -1.13
C ALA A 176 -6.77 -3.68 -0.89
N LEU A 177 -6.79 -4.97 -1.23
CA LEU A 177 -7.94 -5.85 -0.96
C LEU A 177 -8.23 -5.94 0.54
N TRP A 178 -7.19 -6.06 1.37
CA TRP A 178 -7.33 -6.11 2.82
C TRP A 178 -7.93 -4.80 3.38
N LEU A 179 -7.30 -3.67 3.08
CA LEU A 179 -7.68 -2.38 3.67
C LEU A 179 -8.98 -1.81 3.11
N ALA A 180 -9.28 -2.06 1.83
CA ALA A 180 -10.44 -1.44 1.17
C ALA A 180 -11.70 -2.31 1.17
N GLN A 181 -11.58 -3.64 1.24
CA GLN A 181 -12.71 -4.53 1.00
C GLN A 181 -12.90 -5.58 2.11
N ILE A 182 -11.91 -6.46 2.30
CA ILE A 182 -12.02 -7.60 3.21
C ILE A 182 -12.12 -7.11 4.66
N GLY A 183 -11.23 -6.21 5.07
CA GLY A 183 -11.20 -5.69 6.42
C GLY A 183 -12.48 -4.95 6.81
N PRO A 184 -12.92 -3.94 6.04
CA PRO A 184 -14.18 -3.25 6.32
C PRO A 184 -15.40 -4.19 6.40
N ALA A 185 -15.45 -5.23 5.56
CA ALA A 185 -16.53 -6.22 5.62
C ALA A 185 -16.48 -7.10 6.87
N LEU A 186 -15.28 -7.52 7.30
CA LEU A 186 -15.09 -8.21 8.57
C LEU A 186 -15.50 -7.32 9.76
N GLN A 187 -15.11 -6.04 9.74
CA GLN A 187 -15.48 -5.07 10.78
C GLN A 187 -16.98 -4.80 10.84
N SER A 188 -17.70 -4.79 9.71
CA SER A 188 -19.14 -4.58 9.69
C SER A 188 -19.94 -5.83 10.10
N GLY A 189 -19.32 -7.01 10.10
CA GLY A 189 -20.00 -8.29 10.30
C GLY A 189 -20.84 -8.75 9.11
N VAL A 190 -20.88 -7.97 8.03
CA VAL A 190 -21.68 -8.25 6.83
C VAL A 190 -20.82 -9.00 5.81
N THR A 191 -20.52 -10.27 6.12
CA THR A 191 -19.69 -11.13 5.25
C THR A 191 -20.44 -12.32 4.67
N ARG A 192 -20.01 -12.78 3.49
CA ARG A 192 -20.33 -14.06 2.86
C ARG A 192 -19.10 -14.97 2.99
N TRP A 193 -19.32 -16.21 3.41
CA TRP A 193 -18.24 -17.19 3.67
C TRP A 193 -17.17 -16.72 4.67
N GLY A 194 -17.55 -15.80 5.58
CA GLY A 194 -16.72 -15.37 6.70
C GLY A 194 -15.69 -14.28 6.40
N PHE A 195 -15.43 -13.91 5.13
CA PHE A 195 -14.45 -12.85 4.81
C PHE A 195 -14.78 -12.02 3.57
N LEU A 196 -15.65 -12.49 2.67
CA LEU A 196 -16.02 -11.69 1.50
C LEU A 196 -17.14 -10.71 1.87
N PRO A 197 -17.15 -9.49 1.34
CA PRO A 197 -18.29 -8.60 1.53
C PRO A 197 -19.55 -9.19 0.88
N LYS A 198 -20.72 -8.99 1.52
CA LYS A 198 -21.99 -9.44 0.96
C LYS A 198 -22.43 -8.47 -0.14
N TYR A 199 -22.15 -8.83 -1.39
CA TYR A 199 -22.72 -8.15 -2.56
C TYR A 199 -23.93 -8.90 -3.09
N ASP A 200 -24.91 -8.14 -3.58
CA ASP A 200 -25.97 -8.71 -4.41
C ASP A 200 -25.47 -8.77 -5.85
N LEU A 201 -25.18 -9.99 -6.33
CA LEU A 201 -24.72 -10.22 -7.71
C LEU A 201 -25.79 -9.92 -8.76
N TYR A 202 -27.05 -9.84 -8.35
CA TYR A 202 -28.22 -9.70 -9.23
C TYR A 202 -28.96 -8.37 -9.05
N ALA A 203 -28.51 -7.51 -8.13
CA ALA A 203 -28.96 -6.12 -8.07
C ALA A 203 -28.41 -5.39 -9.29
N GLY A 204 -29.14 -5.46 -10.41
CA GLY A 204 -28.73 -5.07 -11.77
C GLY A 204 -28.40 -3.60 -12.02
N GLY A 205 -27.97 -2.84 -11.01
CA GLY A 205 -27.53 -1.45 -11.12
C GLY A 205 -26.32 -1.10 -10.25
N ASP A 206 -26.08 -1.82 -9.15
CA ASP A 206 -25.02 -1.48 -8.22
C ASP A 206 -23.78 -2.32 -8.51
N ALA A 207 -22.84 -1.74 -9.27
CA ALA A 207 -21.52 -2.31 -9.58
C ALA A 207 -20.61 -2.45 -8.33
N SER A 208 -21.18 -2.70 -7.16
CA SER A 208 -20.53 -2.87 -5.86
C SER A 208 -19.46 -3.98 -5.87
N TYR A 209 -19.67 -5.04 -6.66
CA TYR A 209 -18.70 -6.11 -6.85
C TYR A 209 -17.42 -5.65 -7.56
N VAL A 210 -17.45 -4.57 -8.34
CA VAL A 210 -16.28 -4.06 -9.08
C VAL A 210 -15.16 -3.68 -8.11
N GLY A 211 -15.51 -3.17 -6.93
CA GLY A 211 -14.54 -2.80 -5.89
C GLY A 211 -13.65 -3.97 -5.43
N VAL A 212 -14.16 -5.21 -5.44
CA VAL A 212 -13.40 -6.42 -5.10
C VAL A 212 -12.85 -7.12 -6.34
N LEU A 213 -13.68 -7.28 -7.39
CA LEU A 213 -13.27 -8.02 -8.57
C LEU A 213 -12.11 -7.34 -9.31
N TRP A 214 -12.07 -6.00 -9.33
CA TRP A 214 -11.01 -5.30 -10.03
C TRP A 214 -9.62 -5.50 -9.39
N PRO A 215 -9.38 -5.21 -8.10
CA PRO A 215 -8.09 -5.52 -7.47
C PRO A 215 -7.76 -7.01 -7.47
N PHE A 216 -8.77 -7.88 -7.34
CA PHE A 216 -8.57 -9.33 -7.42
C PHE A 216 -8.10 -9.79 -8.81
N ALA A 217 -8.69 -9.26 -9.88
CA ALA A 217 -8.26 -9.54 -11.25
C ALA A 217 -6.82 -9.06 -11.48
N LEU A 218 -6.46 -7.85 -11.00
CA LEU A 218 -5.10 -7.34 -11.08
C LEU A 218 -4.11 -8.19 -10.28
N LEU A 219 -4.50 -8.67 -9.09
CA LEU A 219 -3.70 -9.61 -8.30
C LEU A 219 -3.44 -10.91 -9.05
N MET A 220 -4.48 -11.54 -9.60
CA MET A 220 -4.34 -12.80 -10.36
C MET A 220 -3.49 -12.60 -11.62
N ALA A 221 -3.67 -11.47 -12.31
CA ALA A 221 -2.85 -11.11 -13.45
C ALA A 221 -1.37 -10.93 -13.07
N ALA A 222 -1.08 -10.23 -11.96
CA ALA A 222 0.28 -10.06 -11.45
C ALA A 222 0.92 -11.41 -11.07
N LEU A 223 0.19 -12.29 -10.37
CA LEU A 223 0.67 -13.64 -10.04
C LEU A 223 0.92 -14.48 -11.30
N SER A 224 0.09 -14.35 -12.33
CA SER A 224 0.32 -15.00 -13.63
C SER A 224 1.64 -14.53 -14.26
N VAL A 225 1.93 -13.22 -14.26
CA VAL A 225 3.23 -12.69 -14.75
C VAL A 225 4.39 -13.15 -13.87
N MET A 226 4.21 -13.22 -12.55
CA MET A 226 5.23 -13.72 -11.62
C MET A 226 5.64 -15.16 -11.96
N LEU A 227 4.66 -16.03 -12.26
CA LEU A 227 4.89 -17.44 -12.60
C LEU A 227 5.41 -17.63 -14.03
N LEU A 228 4.79 -16.97 -15.01
CA LEU A 228 5.14 -17.12 -16.43
C LEU A 228 6.42 -16.36 -16.81
N GLY A 229 6.73 -15.26 -16.12
CA GLY A 229 7.85 -14.37 -16.40
C GLY A 229 7.57 -13.30 -17.47
N ALA A 230 8.63 -12.65 -17.92
CA ALA A 230 8.57 -11.41 -18.72
C ALA A 230 8.19 -11.59 -20.20
N GLY A 231 8.18 -12.84 -20.71
CA GLY A 231 8.01 -13.16 -22.12
C GLY A 231 9.27 -12.96 -22.96
N ALA A 232 9.19 -13.27 -24.27
CA ALA A 232 10.34 -13.30 -25.18
C ALA A 232 10.87 -11.93 -25.62
N LEU A 233 10.14 -10.85 -25.35
CA LEU A 233 10.50 -9.46 -25.70
C LEU A 233 10.82 -8.63 -24.45
N SER A 234 11.48 -9.23 -23.47
CA SER A 234 11.82 -8.57 -22.20
C SER A 234 13.28 -8.16 -22.15
N VAL A 235 13.58 -7.05 -21.47
CA VAL A 235 14.97 -6.68 -21.16
C VAL A 235 15.67 -7.80 -20.40
N ASP A 236 14.95 -8.50 -19.51
CA ASP A 236 15.44 -9.69 -18.81
C ASP A 236 15.95 -10.76 -19.80
N SER A 237 15.20 -11.04 -20.87
CA SER A 237 15.61 -12.05 -21.87
C SER A 237 16.83 -11.61 -22.70
N VAL A 238 17.01 -10.30 -22.91
CA VAL A 238 18.18 -9.75 -23.60
C VAL A 238 19.41 -9.79 -22.68
N LEU A 239 19.25 -9.46 -21.40
CA LEU A 239 20.34 -9.37 -20.44
C LEU A 239 20.82 -10.74 -19.95
N PHE A 240 19.90 -11.67 -19.69
CA PHE A 240 20.22 -13.00 -19.16
C PHE A 240 20.30 -14.08 -20.25
N GLY A 241 19.90 -13.76 -21.48
CA GLY A 241 19.89 -14.68 -22.61
C GLY A 241 18.87 -15.82 -22.48
N PRO A 242 18.65 -16.60 -23.55
CA PRO A 242 17.88 -17.83 -23.45
C PRO A 242 18.65 -18.82 -22.56
N SER A 243 17.96 -19.46 -21.61
CA SER A 243 18.53 -20.61 -20.90
C SER A 243 18.97 -21.64 -21.94
N LYS A 244 20.26 -21.99 -21.96
CA LYS A 244 20.77 -23.03 -22.86
C LYS A 244 19.95 -24.31 -22.59
N PRO A 245 19.41 -24.96 -23.63
CA PRO A 245 18.72 -26.23 -23.41
C PRO A 245 19.68 -27.18 -22.68
N PRO A 246 19.18 -27.97 -21.72
CA PRO A 246 20.03 -28.93 -21.03
C PRO A 246 20.72 -29.81 -22.08
N PRO A 247 22.02 -30.11 -21.90
CA PRO A 247 22.71 -30.97 -22.84
C PRO A 247 21.94 -32.29 -22.97
N PRO A 248 21.89 -32.88 -24.18
CA PRO A 248 21.22 -34.17 -24.36
C PRO A 248 21.80 -35.18 -23.36
N PRO A 249 20.96 -36.04 -22.75
CA PRO A 249 21.43 -37.04 -21.81
C PRO A 249 22.55 -37.86 -22.46
N LYS A 250 23.67 -38.02 -21.73
CA LYS A 250 24.81 -38.80 -22.21
C LYS A 250 24.32 -40.22 -22.55
N PRO A 251 24.67 -40.79 -23.72
CA PRO A 251 24.25 -42.15 -24.07
C PRO A 251 24.61 -43.13 -22.95
N ALA A 252 23.69 -44.03 -22.62
CA ALA A 252 23.97 -45.08 -21.64
C ALA A 252 25.17 -45.91 -22.13
N PRO A 253 26.07 -46.34 -21.22
CA PRO A 253 27.17 -47.22 -21.60
C PRO A 253 26.61 -48.51 -22.22
N PRO A 254 27.32 -49.09 -23.22
CA PRO A 254 26.87 -50.34 -23.84
C PRO A 254 26.73 -51.43 -22.78
N LYS A 255 25.63 -52.18 -22.85
CA LYS A 255 25.38 -53.32 -21.97
C LYS A 255 26.44 -54.40 -22.28
N PRO A 256 27.13 -54.98 -21.27
CA PRO A 256 28.12 -56.01 -21.53
C PRO A 256 27.50 -57.20 -22.28
N ALA A 257 28.17 -57.67 -23.33
CA ALA A 257 27.79 -58.88 -24.04
C ALA A 257 28.04 -60.08 -23.11
N GLY A 258 26.96 -60.78 -22.73
CA GLY A 258 27.01 -62.05 -22.01
C GLY A 258 26.92 -63.22 -22.97
#